data_AF-A0A1Z8TNP1-F1
#
_entry.id   AF-A0A1Z8TNP1-F1
#
_cell.length_a   1.000
_cell.length_b   1.000
_cell.length_c   1.000
_cell.angle_alpha   90.00
_cell.angle_beta   90.00
_cell.angle_gamma   90.00
#
_symmetry.space_group_name_H-M   'P 1'
#
loop_
_entity.id
_entity.type
_entity.pdbx_description
1 polymer ?
#
loop_
_entity_poly.entity_id
_entity_poly.type
_entity_poly.pdbx_seq_one_letter_code
_entity_poly.pdbx_strand_id
1 'polypeptide(L)'
;MLPGRIAHGESFLFKKFFNRLRIQKNDKLVLLESFTLEPENESVNPWRNSFPTPFYGCLYLVSPKVSNELPCRQEIHDMKNGNLIVGCTSMHHQAGWIVKVLAGDPYEFRKAIKEIRNILHSAIGRLPTSFRRY
;
A
#
# COMPACT_ATOMS: atom_id res chain seq x y z
N MET A 1 -4.79 0.86 -5.99
CA MET A 1 -4.93 1.50 -7.31
C MET A 1 -4.59 0.44 -8.35
N LEU A 2 -5.44 0.29 -9.35
CA LEU A 2 -5.22 -0.61 -10.48
C LEU A 2 -4.80 0.23 -11.69
N PRO A 3 -3.86 -0.24 -12.51
CA PRO A 3 -3.37 0.51 -13.67
C PRO A 3 -4.47 0.72 -14.73
N GLY A 4 -5.51 -0.11 -14.73
CA GLY A 4 -6.68 -0.01 -15.60
C GLY A 4 -7.43 -1.35 -15.67
N ARG A 5 -8.32 -1.49 -16.66
CA ARG A 5 -8.96 -2.77 -16.99
C ARG A 5 -8.01 -3.63 -17.83
N ILE A 6 -7.03 -4.26 -17.18
CA ILE A 6 -6.01 -5.07 -17.86
C ILE A 6 -6.61 -6.16 -18.76
N ALA A 7 -7.70 -6.81 -18.33
CA ALA A 7 -8.40 -7.83 -19.12
C ALA A 7 -8.98 -7.30 -20.44
N HIS A 8 -9.17 -5.99 -20.56
CA HIS A 8 -9.63 -5.30 -21.77
C HIS A 8 -8.50 -4.52 -22.46
N GLY A 9 -7.23 -4.79 -22.11
CA GLY A 9 -6.07 -4.11 -22.70
C GLY A 9 -5.83 -2.69 -22.17
N GLU A 10 -6.56 -2.25 -21.14
CA GLU A 10 -6.43 -0.90 -20.62
C GLU A 10 -5.41 -0.82 -19.48
N SER A 11 -4.30 -0.11 -19.73
CA SER A 11 -3.29 0.20 -18.72
C SER A 11 -2.88 1.65 -18.87
N PHE A 12 -3.05 2.44 -17.81
CA PHE A 12 -2.75 3.88 -17.78
C PHE A 12 -3.43 4.68 -18.91
N LEU A 13 -4.69 4.38 -19.22
CA LEU A 13 -5.50 5.13 -20.21
C LEU A 13 -6.38 6.24 -19.58
N PHE A 14 -6.22 6.50 -18.28
CA PHE A 14 -6.91 7.59 -17.60
C PHE A 14 -6.18 8.92 -17.83
N LYS A 15 -6.89 10.07 -17.73
CA LYS A 15 -6.24 11.39 -17.83
C LYS A 15 -5.40 11.71 -16.60
N LYS A 16 -5.99 11.52 -15.42
CA LYS A 16 -5.37 11.85 -14.14
C LYS A 16 -5.99 11.03 -13.02
N PHE A 17 -5.15 10.56 -12.11
CA PHE A 17 -5.54 10.06 -10.80
C PHE A 17 -4.87 10.91 -9.74
N PHE A 18 -5.65 11.43 -8.80
CA PHE A 18 -5.15 12.18 -7.66
C PHE A 18 -5.61 11.51 -6.38
N ASN A 19 -4.68 11.31 -5.45
CA ASN A 19 -4.98 10.86 -4.10
C ASN A 19 -4.44 11.85 -3.09
N ARG A 20 -5.24 12.10 -2.05
CA ARG A 20 -4.82 12.80 -0.84
C ARG A 20 -5.42 12.12 0.38
N LEU A 21 -4.57 11.65 1.29
CA LEU A 21 -4.97 11.10 2.57
C LEU A 21 -4.32 11.92 3.68
N ARG A 22 -5.15 12.31 4.67
CA ARG A 22 -4.71 12.98 5.88
C ARG A 22 -5.10 12.13 7.08
N ILE A 23 -4.13 11.74 7.92
CA ILE A 23 -4.38 11.05 9.18
C ILE A 23 -3.97 11.97 10.33
N GLN A 24 -4.89 12.18 11.27
CA GLN A 24 -4.65 12.93 12.50
C GLN A 24 -4.84 12.04 13.72
N LYS A 25 -4.04 12.29 14.76
CA LYS A 25 -4.14 11.63 16.07
C LYS A 25 -3.91 12.70 17.14
N ASN A 26 -4.86 12.88 18.06
CA ASN A 26 -4.81 13.91 19.10
C ASN A 26 -4.52 15.30 18.50
N ASP A 27 -5.29 15.68 17.48
CA ASP A 27 -5.19 16.94 16.71
C ASP A 27 -3.85 17.19 15.98
N LYS A 28 -2.91 16.26 16.05
CA LYS A 28 -1.62 16.33 15.33
C LYS A 28 -1.71 15.58 14.02
N LEU A 29 -1.17 16.18 12.96
CA LEU A 29 -0.99 15.51 11.67
C LEU A 29 0.10 14.44 11.82
N VAL A 30 -0.25 13.18 11.59
CA VAL A 30 0.70 12.05 11.70
C VAL A 30 1.07 11.46 10.34
N LEU A 31 0.22 11.70 9.32
CA LEU A 31 0.49 11.34 7.95
C LEU A 31 -0.24 12.29 6.98
N LEU A 32 0.48 12.75 5.96
CA LEU A 32 -0.08 13.29 4.74
C LEU A 32 0.48 12.51 3.56
N GLU A 33 -0.37 11.74 2.88
CA GLU A 33 -0.05 11.18 1.57
C GLU A 33 -0.73 12.03 0.51
N SER A 34 0.02 12.48 -0.49
CA SER A 34 -0.54 13.16 -1.65
C SER A 34 0.27 12.82 -2.89
N PHE A 35 -0.38 12.26 -3.90
CA PHE A 35 0.27 11.97 -5.17
C PHE A 35 -0.71 12.11 -6.32
N THR A 36 -0.15 12.44 -7.48
CA THR A 36 -0.84 12.54 -8.75
C THR A 36 -0.19 11.59 -9.73
N LEU A 37 -1.00 10.90 -10.52
CA LEU A 37 -0.58 10.07 -11.64
C LEU A 37 -1.27 10.58 -12.89
N GLU A 38 -0.48 10.89 -13.89
CA GLU A 38 -0.86 11.40 -15.20
C GLU A 38 -0.06 10.60 -16.23
N PRO A 39 -0.71 9.70 -17.01
CA PRO A 39 -0.01 8.82 -17.94
C PRO A 39 0.78 9.51 -19.04
N GLU A 40 0.46 10.79 -19.30
CA GLU A 40 1.09 11.68 -20.27
C GLU A 40 2.39 12.32 -19.75
N ASN A 41 2.74 12.14 -18.47
CA ASN A 41 3.98 12.66 -17.89
C ASN A 41 4.75 11.61 -17.06
N GLU A 42 5.84 12.04 -16.43
CA GLU A 42 6.78 11.15 -15.75
C GLU A 42 6.25 10.57 -14.42
N SER A 43 5.09 11.03 -13.93
CA SER A 43 4.53 10.59 -12.64
C SER A 43 4.26 9.08 -12.55
N VAL A 44 4.03 8.42 -13.70
CA VAL A 44 3.80 6.97 -13.78
C VAL A 44 5.09 6.18 -14.06
N ASN A 45 6.20 6.84 -14.41
CA ASN A 45 7.44 6.17 -14.78
C ASN A 45 8.00 5.26 -13.68
N PRO A 46 8.02 5.65 -12.38
CA PRO A 46 8.50 4.75 -11.33
C PRO A 46 7.71 3.43 -11.28
N TRP A 47 6.43 3.47 -11.64
CA TRP A 47 5.56 2.30 -11.62
C TRP A 47 5.76 1.45 -12.87
N ARG A 48 5.77 2.07 -14.06
CA ARG A 48 6.02 1.39 -15.36
C ARG A 48 7.40 0.75 -15.42
N ASN A 49 8.41 1.40 -14.82
CA ASN A 49 9.78 0.89 -14.77
C ASN A 49 9.95 -0.26 -13.77
N SER A 50 9.05 -0.37 -12.78
CA SER A 50 9.05 -1.48 -11.83
C SER A 50 8.39 -2.72 -12.43
N PHE A 51 7.20 -2.57 -13.01
CA PHE A 51 6.46 -3.67 -13.63
C PHE A 51 5.65 -3.20 -14.86
N PRO A 52 5.41 -4.07 -15.86
CA PRO A 52 4.58 -3.73 -17.02
C PRO A 52 3.13 -3.36 -16.66
N THR A 53 2.56 -4.04 -15.65
CA THR A 53 1.18 -3.83 -15.17
C THR A 53 1.14 -3.65 -13.65
N PRO A 54 1.59 -2.51 -13.12
CA PRO A 54 1.82 -2.34 -11.69
C PRO A 54 0.51 -2.12 -10.91
N PHE A 55 0.28 -2.97 -9.91
CA PHE A 55 -0.81 -2.89 -8.93
C PHE A 55 -0.29 -2.29 -7.62
N TYR A 56 -0.89 -1.19 -7.18
CA TYR A 56 -0.45 -0.48 -5.99
C TYR A 56 -1.42 -0.59 -4.82
N GLY A 57 -0.88 -0.76 -3.62
CA GLY A 57 -1.62 -0.77 -2.36
C GLY A 57 -0.86 -0.02 -1.28
N CYS A 58 -1.61 0.63 -0.40
CA CYS A 58 -1.06 1.23 0.80
C CYS A 58 -1.95 0.88 1.99
N LEU A 59 -1.36 0.34 3.06
CA LEU A 59 -2.01 0.02 4.31
C LEU A 59 -1.47 0.92 5.42
N TYR A 60 -2.36 1.28 6.33
CA TYR A 60 -2.08 2.16 7.46
C TYR A 60 -2.45 1.44 8.75
N LEU A 61 -1.48 1.24 9.64
CA LEU A 61 -1.69 0.63 10.95
C LEU A 61 -1.47 1.67 12.04
N VAL A 62 -2.55 2.14 12.65
CA VAL A 62 -2.52 3.05 13.80
C VAL A 62 -3.01 2.29 15.03
N SER A 63 -2.10 2.01 15.97
CA SER A 63 -2.43 1.30 17.20
C SER A 63 -1.38 1.59 18.28
N PRO A 64 -1.79 1.84 19.54
CA PRO A 64 -0.85 1.98 20.66
C PRO A 64 0.05 0.75 20.83
N LYS A 65 -0.47 -0.46 20.55
CA LYS A 65 0.24 -1.75 20.73
C LYS A 65 1.52 -1.89 19.91
N VAL A 66 1.62 -1.16 18.81
CA VAL A 66 2.77 -1.22 17.88
C VAL A 66 3.29 0.19 17.57
N SER A 67 3.01 1.18 18.41
CA SER A 67 3.37 2.58 18.14
C SER A 67 4.89 2.77 18.02
N ASN A 68 5.64 2.16 18.93
CA ASN A 68 7.10 2.28 19.01
C ASN A 68 7.82 1.26 18.14
N GLU A 69 7.29 0.05 18.04
CA GLU A 69 7.92 -1.08 17.34
C GLU A 69 6.85 -1.92 16.64
N LEU A 70 7.19 -2.42 15.45
CA LEU A 70 6.40 -3.43 14.74
C LEU A 70 7.27 -4.70 14.59
N PRO A 71 7.06 -5.73 15.43
CA PRO A 71 7.89 -6.93 15.41
C PRO A 71 7.92 -7.64 14.05
N CYS A 72 6.80 -7.62 13.33
CA CYS A 72 6.66 -8.22 12.00
C CYS A 72 7.11 -7.30 10.84
N ARG A 73 7.81 -6.18 11.14
CA ARG A 73 8.29 -5.27 10.10
C ARG A 73 9.24 -5.97 9.12
N GLN A 74 10.16 -6.77 9.64
CA GLN A 74 11.15 -7.48 8.80
C GLN A 74 10.46 -8.55 7.95
N GLU A 75 9.56 -9.32 8.55
CA GLU A 75 8.71 -10.30 7.85
C GLU A 75 8.00 -9.66 6.64
N ILE A 76 7.38 -8.48 6.82
CA ILE A 76 6.74 -7.74 5.73
C ILE A 76 7.74 -7.31 4.65
N HIS A 77 8.93 -6.83 5.03
CA HIS A 77 9.97 -6.44 4.07
C HIS A 77 10.52 -7.63 3.27
N ASP A 78 10.60 -8.80 3.89
CA ASP A 78 11.14 -10.02 3.28
C ASP A 78 10.16 -10.69 2.31
N MET A 79 8.90 -10.25 2.27
CA MET A 79 7.94 -10.72 1.25
C MET A 79 8.32 -10.30 -0.18
N LYS A 80 9.23 -9.31 -0.34
CA LYS A 80 9.65 -8.83 -1.67
C LYS A 80 10.19 -9.97 -2.55
N ASN A 81 9.87 -9.93 -3.83
CA ASN A 81 10.35 -10.89 -4.80
C ASN A 81 10.43 -10.24 -6.20
N GLY A 82 10.74 -11.02 -7.25
CA GLY A 82 10.88 -10.50 -8.61
C GLY A 82 9.62 -9.86 -9.19
N ASN A 83 8.46 -10.05 -8.56
CA ASN A 83 7.16 -9.53 -9.00
C ASN A 83 6.42 -8.75 -7.88
N LEU A 84 7.10 -8.46 -6.77
CA LEU A 84 6.55 -7.79 -5.59
C LEU A 84 7.59 -6.91 -4.93
N ILE A 85 7.30 -5.61 -4.84
CA ILE A 85 8.02 -4.63 -4.04
C ILE A 85 7.13 -4.26 -2.86
N VAL A 86 7.68 -4.36 -1.66
CA VAL A 86 6.99 -4.00 -0.42
C VAL A 86 7.91 -3.19 0.47
N GLY A 87 7.35 -2.23 1.17
CA GLY A 87 8.08 -1.43 2.15
C GLY A 87 7.22 -1.10 3.37
N CYS A 88 7.79 -1.27 4.56
CA CYS A 88 7.16 -0.94 5.84
C CYS A 88 7.96 0.14 6.60
N THR A 89 7.34 1.28 6.88
CA THR A 89 7.97 2.46 7.52
C THR A 89 7.10 3.03 8.64
N SER A 90 7.73 3.64 9.65
CA SER A 90 7.01 4.29 10.75
C SER A 90 6.40 5.63 10.29
N MET A 91 5.24 5.99 10.85
CA MET A 91 4.63 7.30 10.70
C MET A 91 5.29 8.33 11.64
N HIS A 92 5.07 9.63 11.37
CA HIS A 92 5.52 10.68 12.28
C HIS A 92 4.94 10.48 13.69
N HIS A 93 5.71 10.91 14.70
CA HIS A 93 5.33 10.84 16.11
C HIS A 93 5.01 9.43 16.60
N GLN A 94 5.62 8.38 16.01
CA GLN A 94 5.39 6.98 16.39
C GLN A 94 3.88 6.64 16.38
N ALA A 95 3.13 7.28 15.47
CA ALA A 95 1.68 7.13 15.45
C ALA A 95 1.24 5.73 14.98
N GLY A 96 2.12 5.04 14.25
CA GLY A 96 1.84 3.78 13.61
C GLY A 96 2.80 3.48 12.45
N TRP A 97 2.33 2.67 11.51
CA TRP A 97 3.12 2.14 10.40
C TRP A 97 2.38 2.26 9.07
N ILE A 98 3.15 2.45 8.01
CA ILE A 98 2.69 2.47 6.62
C ILE A 98 3.31 1.27 5.93
N VAL A 99 2.50 0.50 5.22
CA VAL A 99 2.98 -0.54 4.31
C VAL A 99 2.59 -0.17 2.88
N LYS A 100 3.58 -0.05 2.00
CA LYS A 100 3.38 0.19 0.56
C LYS A 100 3.68 -1.09 -0.20
N VAL A 101 2.85 -1.40 -1.17
CA VAL A 101 2.91 -2.60 -2.00
C VAL A 101 2.82 -2.18 -3.46
N LEU A 102 3.73 -2.68 -4.27
CA LEU A 102 3.69 -2.61 -5.73
C LEU A 102 3.91 -4.02 -6.27
N ALA A 103 2.94 -4.57 -7.00
CA ALA A 103 3.03 -5.91 -7.57
C ALA A 103 2.86 -5.85 -9.09
N GLY A 104 3.47 -6.79 -9.82
CA GLY A 104 3.38 -6.79 -11.29
C GLY A 104 2.10 -7.40 -11.85
N ASP A 105 1.31 -8.10 -11.03
CA ASP A 105 0.08 -8.75 -11.45
C ASP A 105 -0.99 -8.79 -10.33
N PRO A 106 -2.27 -9.05 -10.65
CA PRO A 106 -3.35 -9.02 -9.67
C PRO A 106 -3.33 -10.20 -8.70
N TYR A 107 -2.71 -11.33 -9.06
CA TYR A 107 -2.61 -12.50 -8.19
C TYR A 107 -1.64 -12.21 -7.04
N GLU A 108 -0.42 -11.77 -7.37
CA GLU A 108 0.61 -11.43 -6.41
C GLU A 108 0.15 -10.26 -5.52
N PHE A 109 -0.51 -9.26 -6.11
CA PHE A 109 -1.12 -8.17 -5.36
C PHE A 109 -2.12 -8.65 -4.30
N ARG A 110 -3.09 -9.49 -4.70
CA ARG A 110 -4.14 -9.99 -3.78
C ARG A 110 -3.55 -10.87 -2.69
N LYS A 111 -2.57 -11.70 -3.03
CA LYS A 111 -1.84 -12.54 -2.08
C LYS A 111 -1.12 -11.68 -1.04
N ALA A 112 -0.30 -10.73 -1.49
CA ALA A 112 0.45 -9.82 -0.62
C ALA A 112 -0.46 -9.01 0.30
N ILE A 113 -1.53 -8.41 -0.23
CA ILE A 113 -2.49 -7.64 0.57
C ILE A 113 -3.16 -8.51 1.64
N LYS A 114 -3.56 -9.75 1.30
CA LYS A 114 -4.18 -10.67 2.26
C LYS A 114 -3.21 -11.04 3.38
N GLU A 115 -1.98 -11.38 3.02
CA GLU A 115 -0.94 -11.83 3.96
C GLU A 115 -0.48 -10.70 4.88
N ILE A 116 -0.13 -9.53 4.34
CA ILE A 116 0.22 -8.34 5.13
C ILE A 116 -0.92 -7.99 6.09
N ARG A 117 -2.17 -8.07 5.64
CA ARG A 117 -3.31 -7.79 6.50
C ARG A 117 -3.41 -8.77 7.66
N ASN A 118 -3.17 -10.06 7.43
CA ASN A 118 -3.15 -11.05 8.50
C ASN A 118 -2.03 -10.75 9.51
N ILE A 119 -0.81 -10.48 9.02
CA ILE A 119 0.35 -10.13 9.84
C ILE A 119 0.06 -8.90 10.72
N LEU A 120 -0.44 -7.82 10.12
CA LEU A 120 -0.73 -6.57 10.84
C LEU A 120 -1.86 -6.73 11.88
N HIS A 121 -2.89 -7.52 11.55
CA HIS A 121 -3.98 -7.80 12.48
C HIS A 121 -3.53 -8.66 13.67
N SER A 122 -2.73 -9.69 13.42
CA SER A 122 -2.10 -10.50 14.47
C SER A 122 -1.23 -9.65 15.40
N ALA A 123 -0.44 -8.73 14.84
CA ALA A 123 0.41 -7.81 15.62
C ALA A 123 -0.36 -6.91 16.60
N ILE A 124 -1.66 -6.67 16.35
CA ILE A 124 -2.53 -5.90 17.27
C ILE A 124 -3.53 -6.77 18.02
N GLY A 125 -3.44 -8.10 17.91
CA GLY A 125 -4.35 -9.06 18.54
C GLY A 125 -5.79 -8.92 18.05
N ARG A 126 -5.98 -8.72 16.75
CA ARG A 126 -7.31 -8.67 16.11
C ARG A 126 -7.38 -9.68 14.98
N LEU A 127 -8.60 -10.04 14.59
CA LEU A 127 -8.84 -10.79 13.36
C LEU A 127 -9.11 -9.82 12.19
N PRO A 128 -8.66 -10.13 10.97
CA PRO A 128 -9.01 -9.36 9.78
C PRO A 128 -10.52 -9.35 9.54
N THR A 129 -11.12 -8.19 9.35
CA THR A 129 -12.52 -8.09 8.91
C THR A 129 -12.64 -8.51 7.44
N SER A 130 -13.76 -9.08 6.98
CA SER A 130 -13.92 -9.35 5.54
C SER A 130 -13.81 -8.06 4.72
N PHE A 131 -13.23 -8.12 3.53
CA PHE A 131 -13.32 -6.99 2.59
C PHE A 131 -14.81 -6.73 2.34
N ARG A 132 -15.26 -5.48 2.50
CA ARG A 132 -16.63 -5.10 2.10
C ARG A 132 -16.75 -5.33 0.59
N ARG A 133 -17.73 -6.14 0.18
CA ARG A 133 -18.16 -6.21 -1.22
C ARG A 133 -18.90 -4.91 -1.50
N TYR A 134 -18.38 -4.09 -2.40
CA TYR A 134 -19.11 -2.99 -3.04
C TYR A 134 -19.44 -3.42 -4.46
#